data_AF-A0A497RMG9-F1
#
_entry.id   AF-A0A497RMG9-F1
#
_cell.length_a   1.000
_cell.length_b   1.000
_cell.length_c   1.000
_cell.angle_alpha   90.00
_cell.angle_beta   90.00
_cell.angle_gamma   90.00
#
_symmetry.space_group_name_H-M   'P 1'
#
loop_
_entity.id
_entity.type
_entity.pdbx_description
1 polymer ?
#
loop_
_entity_poly.entity_id
_entity_poly.type
_entity_poly.pdbx_seq_one_letter_code
_entity_poly.pdbx_strand_id
1 'polypeptide(L)' 'MGARSFDLLAAFLGVLKQRKVSVISEQRLETLIKAHLGADPRTVKKYKQLLEEFNMIQRTKDGKIRINYNYNII' A
#
# COMPACT_ATOMS: atom_id res chain seq x y z
N MET A 1 -13.32 14.23 0.64
CA MET A 1 -12.53 13.66 1.77
C MET A 1 -11.54 12.54 1.36
N GLY A 2 -11.33 12.23 0.07
CA GLY A 2 -10.45 11.13 -0.37
C GLY A 2 -8.97 11.48 -0.60
N ALA A 3 -8.63 12.74 -0.90
CA ALA A 3 -7.27 13.14 -1.29
C ALA A 3 -6.20 12.85 -0.21
N ARG A 4 -6.46 13.24 1.05
CA ARG A 4 -5.49 13.04 2.16
C ARG A 4 -5.08 11.58 2.37
N SER A 5 -6.00 10.63 2.19
CA SER A 5 -5.67 9.20 2.35
C SER A 5 -4.87 8.68 1.16
N PHE A 6 -5.16 9.16 -0.04
CA PHE A 6 -4.38 8.84 -1.24
C PHE A 6 -2.94 9.36 -1.11
N ASP A 7 -2.75 10.63 -0.73
CA ASP A 7 -1.43 11.24 -0.56
C ASP A 7 -0.57 10.48 0.47
N LEU A 8 -1.17 10.08 1.60
CA LEU A 8 -0.50 9.26 2.62
C LEU A 8 -0.07 7.89 2.08
N LEU A 9 -0.94 7.23 1.31
CA LEU A 9 -0.64 5.93 0.71
C LEU A 9 0.42 6.04 -0.39
N ALA A 10 0.34 7.06 -1.23
CA ALA A 10 1.34 7.35 -2.26
C ALA A 10 2.71 7.63 -1.63
N ALA A 11 2.76 8.43 -0.56
CA ALA A 11 3.99 8.70 0.19
C ALA A 11 4.56 7.40 0.81
N PHE A 12 3.71 6.58 1.43
CA PHE A 12 4.09 5.26 1.95
C PHE A 12 4.70 4.36 0.87
N LEU A 13 4.05 4.25 -0.29
CA LEU A 13 4.59 3.49 -1.43
C LEU A 13 5.86 4.11 -1.99
N GLY A 14 6.02 5.43 -1.93
CA GLY A 14 7.25 6.13 -2.27
C GLY A 14 8.45 5.64 -1.45
N VAL A 15 8.25 5.39 -0.15
CA VAL A 15 9.28 4.80 0.72
C VAL A 15 9.64 3.38 0.27
N LEU A 16 8.64 2.57 -0.10
CA LEU A 16 8.87 1.21 -0.61
C LEU A 16 9.61 1.23 -1.96
N LYS A 17 9.32 2.21 -2.82
CA LYS A 17 10.00 2.44 -4.09
C LYS A 17 11.48 2.73 -3.89
N GLN A 18 11.81 3.63 -2.95
CA GLN A 18 13.20 3.95 -2.61
C GLN A 18 13.97 2.74 -2.09
N ARG A 19 13.28 1.85 -1.35
CA ARG A 19 13.85 0.58 -0.86
C ARG A 19 13.88 -0.53 -1.93
N LYS A 20 13.52 -0.24 -3.19
CA LYS A 20 13.44 -1.19 -4.31
C LYS A 20 12.53 -2.41 -4.04
N VAL A 21 11.53 -2.25 -3.19
CA VAL A 21 10.59 -3.34 -2.84
C VAL A 21 9.54 -3.46 -3.92
N SER A 22 9.58 -4.45 -4.80
CA SER A 22 8.56 -4.60 -5.85
C SER A 22 7.46 -5.60 -5.49
N VAL A 23 7.79 -6.57 -4.62
CA VAL A 23 6.91 -7.64 -4.16
C VAL A 23 7.11 -7.81 -2.66
N ILE A 24 6.02 -7.92 -1.92
CA ILE A 24 6.02 -8.04 -0.46
C ILE A 24 4.93 -9.01 -0.01
N SER A 25 5.13 -9.70 1.11
CA SER A 25 4.06 -10.51 1.71
C SER A 25 2.98 -9.61 2.32
N GLU A 26 1.75 -10.12 2.37
CA GLU A 26 0.62 -9.42 2.96
C GLU A 26 0.88 -9.01 4.42
N GLN A 27 1.35 -9.95 5.25
CA GLN A 27 1.71 -9.66 6.65
C GLN A 27 2.73 -8.52 6.78
N ARG A 28 3.72 -8.47 5.88
CA ARG A 28 4.77 -7.45 5.94
C ARG A 28 4.25 -6.10 5.44
N LEU A 29 3.36 -6.07 4.46
CA LEU A 29 2.64 -4.86 4.08
C LEU A 29 1.83 -4.31 5.25
N GLU A 30 1.05 -5.16 5.93
CA GLU A 30 0.25 -4.76 7.10
C GLU A 30 1.13 -4.23 8.24
N THR A 31 2.25 -4.89 8.50
CA THR A 31 3.23 -4.45 9.51
C THR A 31 3.79 -3.08 9.17
N LEU A 32 4.12 -2.83 7.89
CA LEU A 32 4.67 -1.57 7.43
C LEU A 32 3.62 -0.45 7.46
N ILE A 33 2.38 -0.72 7.06
CA ILE A 33 1.25 0.21 7.16
C ILE A 33 1.05 0.60 8.63
N LYS A 34 1.04 -0.38 9.54
CA LYS A 34 0.91 -0.13 10.98
C LYS A 34 2.07 0.71 11.52
N ALA A 35 3.30 0.40 11.10
CA ALA A 35 4.51 1.09 11.57
C ALA A 35 4.67 2.51 11.02
N HIS A 36 4.27 2.78 9.77
CA HIS A 36 4.40 4.11 9.15
C HIS A 36 3.19 5.01 9.35
N LEU A 37 1.98 4.45 9.37
CA LEU A 37 0.75 5.24 9.46
C LEU A 37 0.14 5.22 10.86
N GLY A 38 0.76 4.52 11.83
CA GLY A 38 0.27 4.42 13.20
C GLY A 38 -1.15 3.85 13.30
N ALA A 39 -1.52 3.01 12.33
CA ALA A 39 -2.91 2.68 12.04
C ALA A 39 -3.43 1.49 12.85
N ASP A 40 -4.60 1.65 13.48
CA ASP A 40 -5.38 0.55 14.06
C ASP A 40 -5.66 -0.56 13.02
N PRO A 41 -5.90 -1.83 13.44
CA PRO A 41 -6.16 -2.94 12.53
C PRO A 41 -7.29 -2.68 11.52
N ARG A 42 -8.32 -1.94 11.95
CA ARG A 42 -9.44 -1.51 11.09
C ARG A 42 -8.98 -0.59 9.96
N THR A 43 -8.08 0.33 10.29
CA THR A 43 -7.50 1.30 9.36
C THR A 43 -6.51 0.64 8.41
N VAL A 44 -5.72 -0.33 8.88
CA VAL A 44 -4.84 -1.16 8.02
C VAL A 44 -5.65 -1.87 6.94
N LYS A 45 -6.76 -2.51 7.31
CA LYS A 45 -7.65 -3.18 6.35
C LYS A 45 -8.22 -2.21 5.32
N LYS A 46 -8.64 -1.02 5.76
CA LYS A 46 -9.13 0.05 4.87
C LYS A 46 -8.05 0.54 3.91
N TYR A 47 -6.83 0.78 4.39
CA TYR A 47 -5.71 1.20 3.56
C TYR A 47 -5.31 0.16 2.53
N LYS A 48 -5.32 -1.12 2.90
CA LYS A 48 -5.09 -2.21 1.95
C LYS A 48 -6.16 -2.22 0.85
N GLN A 49 -7.44 -2.09 1.21
CA GLN A 49 -8.51 -1.99 0.22
C GLN A 49 -8.31 -0.79 -0.71
N LEU A 50 -8.01 0.40 -0.17
CA LEU A 50 -7.75 1.58 -0.98
C LEU A 50 -6.57 1.38 -1.93
N LEU A 51 -5.48 0.76 -1.48
CA LEU A 51 -4.33 0.44 -2.32
C LEU A 51 -4.71 -0.49 -3.49
N GLU A 52 -5.60 -1.46 -3.26
CA GLU A 52 -6.14 -2.34 -4.31
C GLU A 52 -7.09 -1.58 -5.25
N GLU A 53 -8.00 -0.76 -4.70
CA GLU A 53 -8.95 0.06 -5.48
C GLU A 53 -8.25 1.06 -6.39
N PHE A 54 -7.17 1.69 -5.91
CA PHE A 54 -6.34 2.61 -6.71
C PHE A 54 -5.36 1.89 -7.63
N ASN A 55 -5.42 0.55 -7.71
CA ASN A 55 -4.54 -0.28 -8.53
C ASN A 55 -3.04 -0.09 -8.21
N MET A 56 -2.75 0.41 -7.00
CA MET A 56 -1.40 0.66 -6.49
C MET A 56 -0.73 -0.62 -6.02
N ILE A 57 -1.52 -1.61 -5.62
CA ILE A 57 -1.05 -2.95 -5.33
C ILE A 57 -1.92 -3.98 -6.04
N GLN A 58 -1.34 -5.16 -6.29
CA GLN A 58 -2.02 -6.27 -6.92
C GLN A 58 -1.62 -7.57 -6.24
N ARG A 59 -2.60 -8.43 -5.91
CA ARG A 59 -2.32 -9.75 -5.37
C ARG A 59 -1.82 -10.68 -6.50
N THR A 60 -0.67 -11.29 -6.27
CA THR A 60 -0.06 -12.28 -7.17
C THR A 60 -0.65 -13.66 -6.92
N LYS A 61 -0.48 -14.59 -7.88
CA LYS A 61 -0.95 -15.98 -7.77
C LYS A 61 -0.34 -16.70 -6.56
N ASP A 62 0.88 -16.35 -6.17
CA ASP A 62 1.60 -16.88 -5.01
C ASP A 62 1.14 -16.28 -3.66
N GLY A 63 0.07 -15.48 -3.64
CA GLY A 63 -0.45 -14.84 -2.43
C GLY A 63 0.39 -13.66 -1.92
N LYS A 64 1.43 -13.25 -2.65
CA LYS A 64 2.21 -12.04 -2.36
C LYS A 64 1.54 -10.81 -2.96
N ILE A 65 1.88 -9.64 -2.43
CA ILE A 65 1.44 -8.34 -2.95
C ILE A 65 2.53 -7.77 -3.85
N ARG A 66 2.20 -7.53 -5.11
CA ARG A 66 3.01 -6.74 -6.04
C ARG A 66 2.64 -5.27 -5.91
N ILE A 67 3.64 -4.40 -5.85
CA ILE A 67 3.43 -2.95 -5.80
C ILE A 67 3.56 -2.39 -7.21
N ASN A 68 2.53 -1.70 -7.67
CA ASN A 68 2.49 -1.04 -8.96
C ASN A 68 2.88 0.42 -8.78
N TYR A 69 4.14 0.77 -9.04
CA TYR A 69 4.62 2.15 -8.96
C TYR A 69 4.12 3.07 -10.08
N ASN A 70 3.38 2.51 -11.03
CA ASN A 70 2.80 3.21 -12.17
C ASN A 70 1.30 3.46 -11.95
N TYR A 71 0.91 3.77 -10.71
CA TYR A 71 -0.47 4.13 -10.40
C TYR A 71 -0.80 5.48 -11.05
N ASN A 72 -1.95 5.55 -11.73
CA ASN A 72 -2.35 6.71 -12.50
C ASN A 72 -2.81 7.80 -11.52
N ILE A 73 -1.98 8.84 -11.33
CA ILE A 73 -2.40 10.07 -10.65
C ILE A 73 -3.17 10.87 -11.71
N ILE A 74 -4.49 10.69 -11.77
CA ILE A 74 -5.40 11.48 -12.62
C ILE A 74 -5.72 12.79 -11.89
#